data_AF-A0A8S2YJ84-F1
#
_entry.id   AF-A0A8S2YJ84-F1
#
_cell.length_a   1.000
_cell.length_b   1.000
_cell.length_c   1.000
_cell.angle_alpha   90.00
_cell.angle_beta   90.00
_cell.angle_gamma   90.00
#
_symmetry.space_group_name_H-M   'P 1'
#
loop_
_entity.id
_entity.type
_entity.pdbx_description
1 polymer ?
#
loop_
_entity_poly.entity_id
_entity_poly.type
_entity_poly.pdbx_seq_one_letter_code
_entity_poly.pdbx_strand_id
1 'polypeptide(L)'
;MLDLQQSFTHEKPLFDHYPLNIFNRNARDSPAAYGLIVLNYSKSSIDKWLTESIWSGARIRACADGGSNELHQFTLDKTETRLGHFTPNFIIGDLDSVKSETRQFYEQKFNVPFIEMKDQDTTDFTKCLEEFQKKMDAEP
;
A
#
# COMPACT_ATOMS: atom_id res chain seq x y z
N MET A 1 28.12 7.21 -52.73
CA MET A 1 27.21 6.43 -51.85
C MET A 1 27.75 6.57 -50.44
N LEU A 2 27.08 7.37 -49.61
CA LEU A 2 27.43 7.52 -48.20
C LEU A 2 26.68 6.43 -47.42
N ASP A 3 27.42 5.50 -46.83
CA ASP A 3 26.90 4.53 -45.87
C ASP A 3 26.57 5.28 -44.56
N LEU A 4 25.33 5.73 -44.46
CA LEU A 4 24.73 6.25 -43.23
C LEU A 4 24.01 5.11 -42.52
N GLN A 5 24.78 4.16 -42.00
CA GLN A 5 24.35 3.35 -40.85
C GLN A 5 25.16 3.81 -39.64
N GLN A 6 24.82 4.98 -39.12
CA GLN A 6 25.06 5.25 -37.71
C GLN A 6 24.18 4.27 -36.93
N SER A 7 24.79 3.21 -36.43
CA SER A 7 24.22 2.36 -35.41
C SER A 7 23.95 3.24 -34.18
N PHE A 8 22.71 3.72 -34.07
CA PHE A 8 22.21 4.26 -32.82
C PHE A 8 22.23 3.12 -31.81
N THR A 9 23.30 3.02 -31.02
CA THR A 9 23.25 2.31 -29.76
C THR A 9 22.22 3.05 -28.93
N HIS A 10 20.99 2.54 -28.87
CA HIS A 10 20.03 2.98 -27.87
C HIS A 10 20.67 2.69 -26.51
N GLU A 11 21.27 3.71 -25.90
CA GLU A 11 21.65 3.64 -24.50
C GLU A 11 20.40 3.28 -23.72
N LYS A 12 20.44 2.11 -23.08
CA LYS A 12 19.34 1.66 -22.24
C LYS A 12 19.12 2.75 -21.17
N PRO A 13 17.89 3.24 -20.97
CA PRO A 13 17.65 4.34 -20.06
C PRO A 13 18.17 3.99 -18.66
N LEU A 14 18.78 4.98 -17.99
CA LEU A 14 19.38 4.84 -16.67
C LEU A 14 18.36 4.33 -15.62
N PHE A 15 17.09 4.60 -15.85
CA PHE A 15 15.95 4.06 -15.10
C PHE A 15 14.88 3.58 -16.06
N ASP A 16 14.52 2.31 -15.91
CA ASP A 16 13.43 1.69 -16.64
C ASP A 16 12.27 1.46 -15.65
N HIS A 17 11.28 2.37 -15.68
CA HIS A 17 10.15 2.35 -14.75
C HIS A 17 8.84 2.17 -15.50
N TYR A 18 8.05 1.19 -15.06
CA TYR A 18 6.79 0.82 -15.67
C TYR A 18 5.66 0.96 -14.63
N PRO A 19 5.04 2.15 -14.49
CA PRO A 19 4.06 2.41 -13.43
C PRO A 19 2.90 1.41 -13.39
N LEU A 20 2.47 0.91 -14.54
CA LEU A 20 1.35 -0.01 -14.66
C LEU A 20 1.71 -1.48 -14.35
N ASN A 21 2.98 -1.79 -14.12
CA ASN A 21 3.39 -3.16 -13.77
C ASN A 21 2.79 -3.65 -12.45
N ILE A 22 2.33 -2.75 -11.57
CA ILE A 22 1.58 -3.10 -10.35
C ILE A 22 0.29 -3.90 -10.65
N PHE A 23 -0.21 -3.84 -11.89
CA PHE A 23 -1.39 -4.59 -12.36
C PHE A 23 -1.03 -5.87 -13.13
N ASN A 24 0.25 -6.08 -13.47
CA ASN A 24 0.68 -7.22 -14.25
C ASN A 24 0.80 -8.48 -13.38
N ARG A 25 -0.32 -9.17 -13.18
CA ARG A 25 -0.39 -10.44 -12.42
C ARG A 25 0.23 -11.65 -13.14
N ASN A 26 0.51 -11.53 -14.43
CA ASN A 26 1.08 -12.61 -15.25
C ASN A 26 2.61 -12.68 -15.19
N ALA A 27 3.25 -11.68 -14.58
CA ALA A 27 4.64 -11.75 -14.17
C ALA A 27 4.80 -12.68 -12.96
N ARG A 28 4.48 -13.96 -13.13
CA ARG A 28 4.72 -15.01 -12.13
C ARG A 28 6.19 -15.05 -11.69
N ASP A 29 7.08 -14.49 -12.49
CA ASP A 29 8.53 -14.43 -12.30
C ASP A 29 9.10 -13.01 -12.15
N SER A 30 8.28 -11.98 -11.88
CA SER A 30 8.82 -10.68 -11.45
C SER A 30 8.02 -10.10 -10.30
N PRO A 31 8.52 -10.25 -9.05
CA PRO A 31 7.93 -9.59 -7.92
C PRO A 31 8.29 -8.12 -8.04
N ALA A 32 7.41 -7.32 -8.64
CA ALA A 32 7.31 -5.94 -8.17
C ALA A 32 6.80 -6.04 -6.73
N ALA A 33 7.72 -6.25 -5.78
CA ALA A 33 7.45 -6.28 -4.35
C ALA A 33 7.20 -4.84 -3.90
N TYR A 34 6.02 -4.33 -4.25
CA TYR A 34 5.62 -3.00 -3.80
C TYR A 34 4.97 -3.08 -2.43
N GLY A 35 5.07 -1.96 -1.73
CA GLY A 35 4.30 -1.66 -0.56
C GLY A 35 3.03 -0.90 -0.87
N LEU A 36 2.01 -1.07 -0.04
CA LEU A 36 0.77 -0.31 -0.12
C LEU A 36 0.52 0.45 1.18
N ILE A 37 0.40 1.78 1.08
CA ILE A 37 -0.05 2.64 2.18
C ILE A 37 -1.45 3.15 1.83
N VAL A 38 -2.41 2.86 2.71
CA VAL A 38 -3.77 3.39 2.63
C VAL A 38 -3.83 4.69 3.42
N LEU A 39 -4.13 5.78 2.71
CA LEU A 39 -4.28 7.12 3.28
C LEU A 39 -5.74 7.41 3.64
N ASN A 40 -5.97 8.50 4.37
CA ASN A 40 -7.31 9.06 4.56
C ASN A 40 -7.77 9.75 3.26
N TYR A 41 -8.53 9.04 2.41
CA TYR A 41 -9.06 9.55 1.13
C TYR A 41 -10.58 9.41 1.04
N SER A 42 -11.23 10.24 0.23
CA SER A 42 -12.68 10.12 0.02
C SER A 42 -13.02 8.95 -0.90
N LYS A 43 -13.84 8.02 -0.38
CA LYS A 43 -14.22 6.72 -0.95
C LYS A 43 -14.80 6.74 -2.37
N SER A 44 -15.31 7.89 -2.84
CA SER A 44 -15.94 8.06 -4.17
C SER A 44 -14.97 7.89 -5.35
N SER A 45 -13.66 7.76 -5.08
CA SER A 45 -12.62 7.96 -6.10
C SER A 45 -11.98 6.68 -6.65
N ILE A 46 -12.22 5.49 -6.10
CA ILE A 46 -11.46 4.27 -6.47
C ILE A 46 -12.37 3.06 -6.70
N ASP A 47 -12.17 2.39 -7.84
CA ASP A 47 -12.87 1.18 -8.23
C ASP A 47 -12.57 -0.01 -7.31
N LYS A 48 -13.58 -0.85 -7.02
CA LYS A 48 -13.43 -1.99 -6.09
C LYS A 48 -12.44 -3.03 -6.61
N TRP A 49 -12.51 -3.37 -7.89
CA TRP A 49 -11.59 -4.34 -8.49
C TRP A 49 -10.16 -3.82 -8.46
N LEU A 50 -9.97 -2.51 -8.67
CA LEU A 50 -8.67 -1.86 -8.56
C LEU A 50 -8.11 -2.01 -7.14
N THR A 51 -8.88 -1.69 -6.11
CA THR A 51 -8.49 -1.85 -4.70
C THR A 51 -8.11 -3.30 -4.38
N GLU A 52 -8.94 -4.29 -4.77
CA GLU A 52 -8.61 -5.69 -4.53
C GLU A 52 -7.33 -6.14 -5.27
N SER A 53 -7.10 -5.58 -6.46
CA SER A 53 -5.94 -5.92 -7.28
C SER A 53 -4.65 -5.40 -6.69
N ILE A 54 -4.59 -4.13 -6.31
CA ILE A 54 -3.39 -3.54 -5.70
C ILE A 54 -3.15 -4.09 -4.30
N TRP A 55 -4.22 -4.41 -3.57
CA TRP A 55 -4.11 -5.01 -2.25
C TRP A 55 -3.46 -6.41 -2.32
N SER A 56 -3.90 -7.23 -3.27
CA SER A 56 -3.44 -8.62 -3.37
C SER A 56 -2.01 -8.76 -3.88
N GLY A 57 -1.48 -7.75 -4.58
CA GLY A 57 -0.09 -7.74 -5.06
C GLY A 57 0.90 -7.13 -4.05
N ALA A 58 0.44 -6.41 -3.04
CA ALA A 58 1.31 -5.74 -2.08
C ALA A 58 1.94 -6.73 -1.09
N ARG A 59 3.26 -6.62 -0.92
CA ARG A 59 4.04 -7.42 0.03
C ARG A 59 3.79 -6.97 1.47
N ILE A 60 3.89 -5.67 1.70
CA ILE A 60 3.54 -5.03 2.97
C ILE A 60 2.39 -4.05 2.72
N ARG A 61 1.47 -3.97 3.68
CA ARG A 61 0.28 -3.12 3.68
C ARG A 61 0.20 -2.36 4.99
N ALA A 62 0.00 -1.06 4.93
CA ALA A 62 -0.18 -0.23 6.10
C ALA A 62 -1.33 0.76 5.91
N CYS A 63 -1.90 1.25 7.02
CA CYS A 63 -2.80 2.40 6.98
C CYS A 63 -2.16 3.55 7.76
N ALA A 64 -2.17 4.73 7.16
CA ALA A 64 -1.87 5.98 7.86
C ALA A 64 -3.17 6.46 8.52
N ASP A 65 -3.23 6.34 9.84
CA ASP A 65 -4.29 6.83 10.72
C ASP A 65 -5.70 6.59 10.13
N GLY A 66 -6.38 7.65 9.68
CA GLY A 66 -7.74 7.61 9.13
C GLY A 66 -7.90 6.74 7.89
N GLY A 67 -6.82 6.39 7.18
CA GLY A 67 -6.85 5.40 6.10
C GLY A 67 -7.33 4.02 6.56
N SER A 68 -7.20 3.70 7.84
CA SER A 68 -7.77 2.49 8.43
C SER A 68 -9.30 2.50 8.39
N ASN A 69 -9.93 3.67 8.52
CA ASN A 69 -11.38 3.78 8.40
C ASN A 69 -11.83 3.46 6.98
N GLU A 70 -11.12 3.96 5.97
CA GLU A 70 -11.46 3.69 4.57
C GLU A 70 -11.32 2.21 4.23
N LEU A 71 -10.26 1.56 4.73
CA LEU A 71 -10.11 0.12 4.57
C LEU A 71 -11.23 -0.65 5.28
N HIS A 72 -11.55 -0.33 6.54
CA HIS A 72 -12.65 -0.98 7.27
C HIS A 72 -13.97 -0.81 6.53
N GLN A 73 -14.24 0.40 6.05
CA GLN A 73 -15.39 0.73 5.23
C GLN A 73 -15.44 -0.05 3.91
N PHE A 74 -14.30 -0.39 3.31
CA PHE A 74 -14.20 -1.28 2.15
C PHE A 74 -14.54 -2.75 2.48
N THR A 75 -14.34 -3.17 3.73
CA THR A 75 -14.62 -4.55 4.16
C THR A 75 -16.09 -4.81 4.51
N LEU A 76 -16.93 -3.78 4.69
CA LEU A 76 -18.31 -3.93 5.17
C LEU A 76 -19.22 -4.76 4.26
N ASP A 77 -18.93 -4.87 2.96
CA ASP A 77 -19.69 -5.67 2.00
C ASP A 77 -19.05 -7.05 1.72
N LYS A 78 -17.98 -7.40 2.45
CA LYS A 78 -17.23 -8.64 2.26
C LYS A 78 -17.76 -9.74 3.18
N THR A 79 -17.60 -10.98 2.73
CA THR A 79 -17.91 -12.16 3.54
C THR A 79 -16.91 -12.31 4.67
N GLU A 80 -17.31 -12.96 5.76
CA GLU A 80 -16.43 -13.23 6.92
C GLU A 80 -15.11 -13.89 6.51
N THR A 81 -15.17 -14.83 5.56
CA THR A 81 -14.00 -15.53 4.99
C THR A 81 -13.04 -14.61 4.23
N ARG A 82 -13.50 -13.45 3.77
CA ARG A 82 -12.71 -12.47 3.00
C ARG A 82 -12.18 -11.34 3.89
N LEU A 83 -12.69 -11.17 5.11
CA LEU A 83 -12.27 -10.05 5.98
C LEU A 83 -10.79 -10.12 6.34
N GLY A 84 -10.28 -11.31 6.69
CA GLY A 84 -8.87 -11.52 7.01
C GLY A 84 -7.91 -11.28 5.84
N HIS A 85 -8.42 -11.26 4.60
CA HIS A 85 -7.62 -10.84 3.45
C HIS A 85 -7.25 -9.36 3.54
N PHE A 86 -8.15 -8.53 4.08
CA PHE A 86 -8.02 -7.07 4.16
C PHE A 86 -7.49 -6.61 5.53
N THR A 87 -6.50 -7.32 6.04
CA THR A 87 -5.78 -6.99 7.27
C THR A 87 -4.46 -6.30 6.93
N PRO A 88 -4.23 -5.03 7.32
CA PRO A 88 -2.93 -4.39 7.14
C PRO A 88 -1.91 -4.97 8.13
N ASN A 89 -0.61 -4.87 7.81
CA ASN A 89 0.46 -5.28 8.70
C ASN A 89 0.56 -4.38 9.94
N PHE A 90 0.20 -3.11 9.83
CA PHE A 90 0.14 -2.15 10.93
C PHE A 90 -0.69 -0.92 10.56
N ILE A 91 -1.15 -0.19 11.58
CA ILE A 91 -1.82 1.10 11.47
C ILE A 91 -1.00 2.11 12.29
N ILE A 92 -0.73 3.28 11.73
CA ILE A 92 0.23 4.25 12.31
C ILE A 92 -0.21 5.69 12.09
N GLY A 93 0.09 6.55 13.07
CA GLY A 93 -0.17 8.00 13.04
C GLY A 93 -0.30 8.51 14.47
N ASP A 94 -0.85 9.71 14.65
CA ASP A 94 -1.28 10.16 15.99
C ASP A 94 -2.58 9.48 16.48
N LEU A 95 -3.26 8.77 15.57
CA LEU A 95 -4.44 7.95 15.82
C LEU A 95 -5.68 8.75 16.24
N ASP A 96 -5.72 10.05 15.95
CA ASP A 96 -6.82 10.92 16.35
C ASP A 96 -8.05 10.81 15.42
N SER A 97 -7.86 10.32 14.20
CA SER A 97 -8.93 10.15 13.22
C SER A 97 -9.44 8.70 13.10
N VAL A 98 -8.74 7.71 13.65
CA VAL A 98 -9.24 6.33 13.72
C VAL A 98 -10.53 6.25 14.54
N LYS A 99 -11.59 5.70 13.96
CA LYS A 99 -12.85 5.46 14.67
C LYS A 99 -12.74 4.29 15.64
N SER A 100 -13.49 4.36 16.75
CA SER A 100 -13.55 3.29 17.76
C SER A 100 -13.87 1.92 17.17
N GLU A 101 -14.82 1.85 16.25
CA GLU A 101 -15.25 0.59 15.62
C GLU A 101 -14.17 0.02 14.71
N THR A 102 -13.47 0.89 13.97
CA THR A 102 -12.32 0.52 13.12
C THR A 102 -11.17 -0.02 13.96
N ARG A 103 -10.86 0.66 15.07
CA ARG A 103 -9.84 0.20 16.01
C ARG A 103 -10.21 -1.15 16.59
N GLN A 104 -11.42 -1.31 17.08
CA GLN A 104 -11.91 -2.58 17.61
C GLN A 104 -11.80 -3.71 16.58
N PHE A 105 -12.23 -3.45 15.34
CA PHE A 105 -12.18 -4.41 14.25
C PHE A 105 -10.75 -4.88 13.97
N TYR A 106 -9.78 -3.99 13.82
CA TYR A 106 -8.42 -4.39 13.48
C TYR A 106 -7.60 -4.88 14.68
N GLU A 107 -7.66 -4.18 15.81
CA GLU A 107 -6.88 -4.48 17.02
C GLU A 107 -7.37 -5.76 17.67
N GLN A 108 -8.69 -5.94 17.86
CA GLN A 108 -9.22 -7.08 18.61
C GLN A 108 -9.49 -8.31 17.73
N LYS A 109 -10.03 -8.12 16.52
CA LYS A 109 -10.39 -9.27 15.66
C LYS A 109 -9.19 -9.86 14.95
N PHE A 110 -8.23 -9.02 14.56
CA PHE A 110 -7.10 -9.43 13.71
C PHE A 110 -5.73 -9.20 14.35
N ASN A 111 -5.66 -8.67 15.58
CA ASN A 111 -4.41 -8.39 16.29
C ASN A 111 -3.46 -7.48 15.49
N VAL A 112 -4.01 -6.52 14.74
CA VAL A 112 -3.21 -5.55 14.00
C VAL A 112 -2.50 -4.61 14.97
N PRO A 113 -1.17 -4.43 14.85
CA PRO A 113 -0.45 -3.44 15.65
C PRO A 113 -0.86 -2.00 15.30
N PHE A 114 -1.17 -1.21 16.33
CA PHE A 114 -1.35 0.23 16.24
C PHE A 114 -0.11 0.92 16.81
N ILE A 115 0.54 1.76 15.99
CA ILE A 115 1.76 2.47 16.34
C ILE A 115 1.41 3.96 16.50
N GLU A 116 1.38 4.44 17.73
CA GLU A 116 1.09 5.85 18.03
C GLU A 116 2.36 6.70 17.91
N MET A 117 2.29 7.76 17.10
CA MET A 117 3.36 8.73 16.90
C MET A 117 2.83 10.15 17.14
N LYS A 118 3.16 10.70 18.30
CA LYS A 118 2.70 12.01 18.78
C LYS A 118 3.43 13.20 18.17
N ASP A 119 4.37 12.95 17.27
CA ASP A 119 5.05 14.01 16.54
C ASP A 119 4.03 14.82 15.72
N GLN A 120 4.00 16.13 15.93
CA GLN A 120 3.10 17.05 15.25
C GLN A 120 3.82 17.83 14.14
N ASP A 121 5.14 17.68 14.03
CA ASP A 121 5.95 18.36 13.00
C ASP A 121 5.96 17.58 11.67
N THR A 122 5.44 16.36 11.65
CA THR A 122 5.37 15.50 10.45
C THR A 122 3.95 15.00 10.16
N THR A 123 3.66 14.75 8.89
CA THR A 123 2.37 14.18 8.47
C THR A 123 2.30 12.67 8.76
N ASP A 124 1.09 12.12 8.91
CA ASP A 124 0.93 10.67 9.08
C ASP A 124 1.42 9.86 7.87
N PHE A 125 1.41 10.44 6.67
CA PHE A 125 2.05 9.82 5.52
C PHE A 125 3.57 9.65 5.73
N THR A 126 4.25 10.70 6.19
CA THR A 126 5.70 10.67 6.46
C THR A 126 6.04 9.65 7.55
N LYS A 127 5.33 9.72 8.69
CA LYS A 127 5.46 8.76 9.80
C LYS A 127 5.26 7.32 9.34
N CYS A 128 4.22 7.10 8.52
CA CYS A 128 3.92 5.80 7.96
C CYS A 128 5.03 5.32 7.02
N LEU A 129 5.49 6.17 6.11
CA LEU A 129 6.54 5.82 5.14
C LEU A 129 7.85 5.44 5.82
N GLU A 130 8.26 6.15 6.86
CA GLU A 130 9.48 5.83 7.62
C GLU A 130 9.40 4.45 8.29
N GLU A 131 8.29 4.14 8.95
CA GLU A 131 8.09 2.84 9.58
C GLU A 131 7.91 1.72 8.54
N PHE A 132 7.25 2.05 7.43
CA PHE A 132 7.08 1.16 6.29
C PHE A 132 8.43 0.73 5.71
N GLN A 133 9.35 1.69 5.51
CA GLN A 133 10.67 1.41 4.98
C GLN A 133 11.47 0.48 5.90
N LYS A 134 11.46 0.72 7.22
CA LYS A 134 12.13 -0.17 8.20
C LYS A 134 11.61 -1.60 8.11
N LYS A 135 10.30 -1.78 7.90
CA LYS A 135 9.70 -3.11 7.78
C LYS A 135 10.03 -3.78 6.45
N MET A 136 10.04 -3.02 5.35
CA MET A 136 10.48 -3.54 4.05
C MET A 136 11.94 -4.03 4.11
N ASP A 137 12.83 -3.29 4.77
CA ASP A 137 14.25 -3.65 4.88
C ASP A 137 14.50 -4.83 5.84
N ALA A 138 13.58 -5.08 6.78
CA ALA A 138 13.68 -6.15 7.76
C ALA A 138 13.09 -7.48 7.26
N GLU A 139 12.29 -7.49 6.19
CA GLU A 139 11.81 -8.74 5.61
C GLU A 139 12.84 -9.33 4.61
N PRO A 140 13.23 -10.61 4.76
CA PRO A 140 14.22 -11.26 3.90
C PRO A 140 13.76 -11.50 2.45
#